data_AF-A0A358M7T0-F1
#
_entry.id   AF-A0A358M7T0-F1
#
_cell.length_a   1.000
_cell.length_b   1.000
_cell.length_c   1.000
_cell.angle_alpha   90.00
_cell.angle_beta   90.00
_cell.angle_gamma   90.00
#
_symmetry.space_group_name_H-M   'P 1'
#
loop_
_entity.id
_entity.type
_entity.pdbx_description
1 polymer ?
#
loop_
_entity_poly.entity_id
_entity_poly.type
_entity_poly.pdbx_seq_one_letter_code
_entity_poly.pdbx_strand_id
1 'polypeptide(L)'
;TGKGRCNLTNDCDFDSLMAGIPHNPKFLFSALKKFSNTDIISFFQEQGLKTVTERGGRVFPETQRAGDVAGALIACARKHHIDIFTNTRVLSVWIEEHTVRGVLFRCGSNESRL
;
A
#
# COMPACT_ATOMS: atom_id res chain seq x y z
N THR A 1 -7.83 7.78 1.78
CA THR A 1 -8.19 8.01 3.21
C THR A 1 -7.70 9.38 3.66
N GLY A 2 -8.15 9.94 4.79
CA GLY A 2 -7.82 11.32 5.20
C GLY A 2 -8.64 12.42 4.49
N LYS A 3 -9.97 12.32 4.52
CA LYS A 3 -10.89 13.29 3.87
C LYS A 3 -10.59 13.52 2.37
N GLY A 4 -10.15 12.47 1.68
CA GLY A 4 -9.78 12.53 0.25
C GLY A 4 -8.34 12.95 -0.04
N ARG A 5 -7.50 13.21 0.98
CA ARG A 5 -6.13 13.75 0.80
C ARG A 5 -5.01 12.72 0.85
N CYS A 6 -5.21 11.59 1.53
CA CYS A 6 -4.24 10.53 1.81
C CYS A 6 -3.08 10.96 2.72
N ASN A 7 -3.22 10.70 4.02
CA ASN A 7 -2.09 10.74 4.96
C ASN A 7 -1.24 9.49 4.71
N LEU A 8 -0.13 9.65 4.00
CA LEU A 8 0.73 8.59 3.49
C LEU A 8 1.49 7.87 4.61
N THR A 9 2.10 8.65 5.51
CA THR A 9 2.94 8.16 6.61
C THR A 9 3.13 9.28 7.66
N ASN A 10 3.96 9.03 8.67
CA ASN A 10 4.44 10.04 9.61
C ASN A 10 5.96 10.26 9.44
N ASP A 11 6.37 11.51 9.34
CA ASP A 11 7.76 11.98 9.29
C ASP A 11 8.27 12.19 10.72
N CYS A 12 8.68 11.08 11.33
CA CYS A 12 9.23 11.02 12.69
C CYS A 12 10.37 10.00 12.75
N ASP A 13 11.09 9.99 13.87
CA ASP A 13 12.11 8.98 14.12
C ASP A 13 11.48 7.59 14.36
N PHE A 14 12.31 6.55 14.27
CA PHE A 14 11.85 5.16 14.36
C PHE A 14 11.18 4.83 15.70
N ASP A 15 11.65 5.39 16.81
CA ASP A 15 11.09 5.10 18.13
C ASP A 15 9.70 5.76 18.27
N SER A 16 9.56 6.99 17.79
CA SER A 16 8.27 7.67 17.66
C SER A 16 7.30 6.93 16.73
N LEU A 17 7.77 6.41 15.60
CA LEU A 17 6.96 5.61 14.68
C LEU A 17 6.42 4.35 15.37
N MET A 18 7.29 3.64 16.10
CA MET A 18 6.92 2.43 16.85
C MET A 18 5.95 2.75 17.98
N ALA A 19 6.15 3.86 18.70
CA ALA A 19 5.25 4.33 19.75
C ALA A 19 3.87 4.74 19.21
N GLY A 20 3.79 5.18 17.96
CA GLY A 20 2.54 5.53 17.28
C GLY A 20 1.66 4.34 16.89
N ILE A 21 2.16 3.10 17.01
CA ILE A 21 1.42 1.87 16.66
C ILE A 21 0.72 1.33 17.92
N PRO A 22 -0.62 1.39 18.01
CA PRO A 22 -1.35 1.13 19.25
C PRO A 22 -1.37 -0.35 19.66
N HIS A 23 -1.21 -1.26 18.71
CA HIS A 23 -1.36 -2.70 18.94
C HIS A 23 -0.19 -3.48 18.35
N ASN A 24 0.43 -4.30 19.20
CA ASN A 24 1.53 -5.19 18.85
C ASN A 24 2.64 -4.53 17.99
N PRO A 25 3.22 -3.39 18.42
CA PRO A 25 4.23 -2.68 17.65
C PRO A 25 5.47 -3.56 17.35
N LYS A 26 5.83 -4.45 18.28
CA LYS A 26 6.96 -5.39 18.13
C LYS A 26 6.82 -6.32 16.91
N PHE A 27 5.60 -6.68 16.52
CA PHE A 27 5.37 -7.48 15.32
C PHE A 27 5.86 -6.78 14.04
N LEU A 28 5.71 -5.45 13.97
CA LEU A 28 6.11 -4.65 12.81
C LEU A 28 7.58 -4.24 12.81
N PHE A 29 8.31 -4.46 13.91
CA PHE A 29 9.70 -4.01 14.06
C PHE A 29 10.59 -4.45 12.89
N SER A 30 10.56 -5.74 12.53
CA SER A 30 11.41 -6.27 11.45
C SER A 30 11.02 -5.71 10.08
N ALA A 31 9.73 -5.54 9.82
CA ALA A 31 9.24 -4.97 8.57
C ALA A 31 9.65 -3.49 8.46
N LEU A 32 9.44 -2.70 9.51
CA LEU A 32 9.76 -1.26 9.52
C LEU A 32 11.25 -0.95 9.54
N LYS A 33 12.10 -1.89 10.00
CA LYS A 33 13.56 -1.81 9.83
C LYS A 33 14.03 -2.07 8.40
N LYS A 34 13.27 -2.85 7.63
CA LYS A 34 13.58 -3.14 6.21
C LYS A 34 12.96 -2.14 5.25
N PHE A 35 11.81 -1.58 5.61
CA PHE A 35 11.08 -0.60 4.83
C PHE A 35 10.30 0.33 5.78
N SER A 36 10.86 1.51 6.00
CA SER A 36 10.47 2.49 7.00
C SER A 36 9.57 3.61 6.44
N ASN A 37 9.21 4.56 7.30
CA ASN A 37 8.50 5.77 6.93
C ASN A 37 9.31 6.69 5.99
N THR A 38 10.64 6.69 6.06
CA THR A 38 11.46 7.44 5.09
C THR A 38 11.49 6.73 3.74
N ASP A 39 11.52 5.40 3.73
CA ASP A 39 11.56 4.61 2.50
C ASP A 39 10.26 4.76 1.69
N ILE A 40 9.09 4.79 2.36
CA ILE A 40 7.82 5.02 1.64
C ILE A 40 7.73 6.44 1.05
N ILE A 41 8.32 7.45 1.71
CA ILE A 41 8.39 8.82 1.16
C ILE A 41 9.26 8.84 -0.09
N SER A 42 10.47 8.27 -0.01
CA SER A 42 11.39 8.16 -1.15
C SER A 42 10.77 7.38 -2.31
N PHE A 43 10.11 6.26 -2.02
CA PHE A 43 9.40 5.46 -3.02
C PHE A 43 8.39 6.30 -3.81
N PHE A 44 7.56 7.10 -3.15
CA PHE A 44 6.59 7.95 -3.85
C PHE A 44 7.27 9.05 -4.67
N GLN A 45 8.34 9.65 -4.15
CA GLN A 45 9.13 10.64 -4.89
C GLN A 45 9.76 10.03 -6.15
N GLU A 46 10.27 8.79 -6.09
CA GLU A 46 10.79 8.05 -7.24
C GLU A 46 9.70 7.74 -8.29
N GLN A 47 8.45 7.55 -7.85
CA GLN A 47 7.30 7.43 -8.76
C GLN A 47 6.78 8.78 -9.26
N GLY A 48 7.49 9.89 -8.99
CA GLY A 48 7.13 11.24 -9.42
C GLY A 48 6.03 11.91 -8.59
N LEU A 49 5.62 11.31 -7.47
CA LEU A 49 4.64 11.89 -6.57
C LEU A 49 5.33 12.72 -5.49
N LYS A 50 5.26 14.05 -5.62
CA LYS A 50 5.75 14.97 -4.61
C LYS A 50 4.91 14.88 -3.32
N THR A 51 5.57 15.02 -2.19
CA THR A 51 4.97 14.95 -0.85
C THR A 51 5.22 16.23 -0.06
N VAL A 52 4.35 16.49 0.91
CA VAL A 52 4.46 17.62 1.86
C VAL A 52 4.22 17.11 3.28
N THR A 53 5.09 17.51 4.21
CA THR A 53 4.92 17.25 5.65
C THR A 53 4.15 18.41 6.29
N GLU A 54 3.05 18.08 6.97
CA GLU A 54 2.22 19.02 7.72
C GLU A 54 2.39 18.84 9.25
N ARG A 55 1.67 19.65 10.03
CA ARG A 55 1.69 19.61 11.50
C ARG A 55 1.58 18.18 12.04
N GLY A 56 2.45 17.86 13.02
CA GLY A 56 2.51 16.55 13.67
C GLY A 56 3.18 15.48 12.82
N GLY A 57 4.04 15.88 11.87
CA GLY A 57 4.77 14.96 10.99
C GLY A 57 3.90 14.28 9.94
N ARG A 58 2.69 14.77 9.66
CA ARG A 58 1.76 14.07 8.76
C ARG A 58 2.15 14.30 7.31
N VAL A 59 2.38 13.24 6.55
CA VAL A 59 2.84 13.35 5.16
C VAL A 59 1.67 13.17 4.20
N PHE A 60 1.52 14.09 3.25
CA PHE A 60 0.47 14.08 2.22
C PHE A 60 1.09 14.18 0.81
N PRO A 61 0.37 13.79 -0.25
CA PRO A 61 0.73 14.24 -1.59
C PRO A 61 0.61 15.76 -1.68
N GLU A 62 1.53 16.41 -2.40
CA GLU A 62 1.55 17.88 -2.56
C GLU A 62 0.22 18.41 -3.11
N THR A 63 -0.41 17.65 -4.00
CA THR A 63 -1.71 17.96 -4.61
C THR A 63 -2.90 17.87 -3.65
N GLN A 64 -2.71 17.26 -2.47
CA GLN A 64 -3.76 16.99 -1.51
C GLN A 64 -4.87 16.07 -2.03
N ARG A 65 -4.59 15.24 -3.05
CA ARG A 65 -5.57 14.30 -3.62
C ARG A 65 -5.10 12.86 -3.47
N ALA A 66 -5.90 12.04 -2.79
CA ALA A 66 -5.67 10.61 -2.64
C ALA A 66 -5.67 9.87 -3.99
N GLY A 67 -6.35 10.41 -5.01
CA GLY A 67 -6.34 9.86 -6.37
C GLY A 67 -4.94 9.85 -6.98
N ASP A 68 -4.10 10.83 -6.67
CA ASP A 68 -2.73 10.89 -7.21
C ASP A 68 -1.84 9.81 -6.59
N VAL A 69 -2.07 9.46 -5.31
CA VAL A 69 -1.41 8.34 -4.64
C VAL A 69 -1.78 7.01 -5.31
N ALA A 70 -3.07 6.78 -5.55
CA ALA A 70 -3.54 5.58 -6.24
C ALA A 70 -3.00 5.54 -7.68
N GLY A 71 -2.98 6.67 -8.37
CA GLY A 71 -2.41 6.81 -9.72
C GLY A 71 -0.93 6.44 -9.76
N ALA A 72 -0.13 6.90 -8.80
CA ALA A 72 1.29 6.58 -8.71
C ALA A 72 1.53 5.06 -8.52
N LEU A 73 0.75 4.41 -7.66
CA LEU A 73 0.84 2.96 -7.45
C LEU A 73 0.42 2.16 -8.70
N ILE A 74 -0.67 2.57 -9.36
CA ILE A 74 -1.14 1.94 -10.60
C ILE A 74 -0.11 2.11 -11.72
N ALA A 75 0.49 3.30 -11.85
CA ALA A 75 1.53 3.56 -12.84
C ALA A 75 2.78 2.70 -12.58
N CYS A 76 3.19 2.57 -11.31
CA CYS A 76 4.29 1.70 -10.91
C CYS A 76 4.01 0.23 -11.27
N ALA A 77 2.82 -0.30 -10.92
CA ALA A 77 2.43 -1.66 -11.28
C ALA A 77 2.46 -1.90 -12.80
N ARG A 78 1.91 -0.97 -13.59
CA ARG A 78 1.92 -1.05 -15.06
C ARG A 78 3.33 -0.99 -15.65
N LYS A 79 4.21 -0.14 -15.10
CA LYS A 79 5.62 -0.04 -15.49
C LYS A 79 6.35 -1.37 -15.32
N HIS A 80 5.95 -2.17 -14.32
CA HIS A 80 6.48 -3.51 -14.05
C HIS A 80 5.68 -4.64 -14.70
N HIS A 81 4.79 -4.33 -15.64
CA HIS A 81 3.96 -5.32 -16.35
C HIS A 81 3.09 -6.20 -15.42
N ILE A 82 2.62 -5.63 -14.30
CA ILE A 82 1.71 -6.31 -13.37
C ILE A 82 0.26 -6.11 -13.84
N ASP A 83 -0.46 -7.21 -14.03
CA ASP A 83 -1.88 -7.19 -14.37
C ASP A 83 -2.75 -6.82 -13.15
N ILE A 84 -3.70 -5.91 -13.36
CA ILE A 84 -4.66 -5.47 -12.34
C ILE A 84 -6.07 -5.83 -12.78
N PHE A 85 -6.65 -6.82 -12.13
CA PHE A 85 -8.04 -7.25 -12.36
C PHE A 85 -9.00 -6.52 -11.43
N THR A 86 -9.74 -5.55 -11.97
CA THR A 86 -10.82 -4.87 -11.25
C THR A 86 -12.17 -5.53 -11.53
N ASN A 87 -13.17 -5.30 -10.66
CA ASN A 87 -14.48 -5.96 -10.72
C ASN A 87 -14.38 -7.50 -10.67
N THR A 88 -13.33 -8.00 -10.04
CA THR A 88 -13.04 -9.42 -9.87
C THR A 88 -13.08 -9.79 -8.39
N ARG A 89 -14.12 -10.53 -7.98
CA ARG A 89 -14.30 -10.95 -6.59
C ARG A 89 -13.55 -12.25 -6.33
N VAL A 90 -12.59 -12.25 -5.41
CA VAL A 90 -11.98 -13.48 -4.90
C VAL A 90 -13.02 -14.26 -4.08
N LEU A 91 -13.19 -15.55 -4.40
CA LEU A 91 -14.13 -16.46 -3.74
C LEU A 91 -13.43 -17.31 -2.67
N SER A 92 -12.27 -17.86 -3.02
CA SER A 92 -11.45 -18.66 -2.09
C SER A 92 -10.00 -18.77 -2.57
N VAL A 93 -9.14 -19.24 -1.67
CA VAL A 93 -7.78 -19.67 -2.01
C VAL A 93 -7.87 -21.13 -2.46
N TRP A 94 -7.26 -21.45 -3.60
CA TRP A 94 -7.15 -22.82 -4.10
C TRP A 94 -5.89 -23.46 -3.52
N ILE A 95 -6.09 -24.52 -2.72
CA ILE A 95 -5.03 -25.23 -2.02
C ILE A 95 -5.08 -26.70 -2.43
N GLU A 96 -3.94 -27.25 -2.85
CA GLU A 96 -3.75 -28.67 -3.15
C GLU A 96 -2.49 -29.16 -2.47
N GLU A 97 -2.56 -30.32 -1.81
CA GLU A 97 -1.41 -30.93 -1.13
C GLU A 97 -0.68 -29.95 -0.18
N HIS A 98 -1.45 -29.18 0.60
CA HIS A 98 -0.96 -28.13 1.50
C HIS A 98 -0.21 -26.96 0.82
N THR A 99 -0.31 -26.85 -0.51
CA THR A 99 0.32 -25.78 -1.30
C THR A 99 -0.75 -24.84 -1.85
N VAL A 100 -0.55 -23.53 -1.70
CA VAL A 100 -1.37 -22.52 -2.38
C VAL A 100 -1.06 -22.57 -3.87
N ARG A 101 -2.05 -22.98 -4.67
CA ARG A 101 -1.94 -23.04 -6.14
C ARG A 101 -2.42 -21.78 -6.82
N GLY A 102 -3.35 -21.06 -6.19
CA GLY A 102 -3.95 -19.89 -6.79
C GLY A 102 -5.17 -19.38 -6.04
N VAL A 103 -6.02 -18.64 -6.74
CA VAL A 103 -7.28 -18.11 -6.23
C VAL A 103 -8.43 -18.49 -7.14
N LEU A 104 -9.55 -18.90 -6.54
CA LEU A 104 -10.84 -18.96 -7.24
C LEU A 104 -11.45 -17.57 -7.21
N PHE A 105 -11.87 -17.07 -8.36
CA PHE A 105 -12.44 -15.74 -8.47
C PHE A 105 -13.65 -15.72 -9.41
N ARG A 106 -14.46 -14.67 -9.28
CA ARG A 106 -15.58 -14.37 -10.17
C ARG A 106 -15.39 -13.03 -10.83
N CYS A 107 -15.54 -12.99 -12.16
CA CYS A 107 -15.58 -11.77 -12.96
C CYS A 107 -16.89 -11.77 -13.75
N GLY A 108 -17.76 -10.78 -13.48
CA GLY A 108 -19.15 -10.81 -13.96
C GLY A 108 -19.90 -12.04 -13.43
N SER A 109 -20.47 -12.83 -14.34
CA SER A 109 -21.20 -14.07 -14.01
C SER A 109 -20.33 -15.33 -14.06
N ASN A 110 -19.06 -15.22 -14.45
CA ASN A 110 -18.18 -16.37 -14.68
C ASN A 110 -17.23 -16.58 -13.50
N GLU A 111 -17.08 -17.83 -13.09
CA GLU A 111 -16.07 -18.25 -12.12
C GLU A 111 -14.86 -18.82 -12.86
N SER A 112 -13.66 -18.54 -12.34
CA SER A 112 -12.39 -18.91 -12.95
C SER A 112 -11.30 -19.07 -11.88
N ARG A 113 -10.15 -19.60 -12.29
CA ARG A 113 -8.97 -19.78 -11.43
C ARG A 113 -7.81 -18.98 -12.00
N LEU A 114 -7.04 -18.35 -11.12
CA LEU A 114 -5.72 -17.77 -11.40
C LEU A 114 -4.70 -18.54 -10.57
#